data_AF-A0A4V5NXK9-F1
#
_entry.id   AF-A0A4V5NXK9-F1
#
_cell.length_a   1.000
_cell.length_b   1.000
_cell.length_c   1.000
_cell.angle_alpha   90.00
_cell.angle_beta   90.00
_cell.angle_gamma   90.00
#
_symmetry.space_group_name_H-M   'P 1'
#
loop_
_entity.id
_entity.type
_entity.pdbx_description
1 polymer ?
#
loop_
_entity_poly.entity_id
_entity_poly.type
_entity_poly.pdbx_seq_one_letter_code
_entity_poly.pdbx_strand_id
1 'polypeptide(L)'
;MKIKIQTIIFLFTLLSLFSCEKDNSNSTLTNNNVTYNNLQFKITKGIFIDYGASCYYGNTNTHYNYDFFITDGDFISDANGNLIDVKGDIVIYAYLESFGKDSFKTGTYTCIDSSTDNELNDTQLKTKYENKSFIMDAYVITDENAKESLSTGKQVLVKSGTITLAGIQPNFTITYDLILLDNKTVKGSYKGDFSELAN
;
A
#
# COMPACT_ATOMS: atom_id res chain seq x y z
N MET A 1 52.28 43.67 -43.64
CA MET A 1 51.38 44.46 -44.51
C MET A 1 49.94 44.20 -44.04
N LYS A 2 49.26 45.23 -43.54
CA LYS A 2 47.85 45.20 -43.10
C LYS A 2 46.93 45.39 -44.31
N ILE A 3 45.72 44.81 -44.31
CA ILE A 3 44.42 45.31 -44.83
C ILE A 3 43.38 44.17 -44.64
N LYS A 4 42.48 44.26 -43.64
CA LYS A 4 41.04 44.67 -43.65
C LYS A 4 40.09 43.56 -44.13
N ILE A 5 39.26 42.96 -43.26
CA ILE A 5 37.99 43.42 -42.63
C ILE A 5 36.76 43.22 -43.55
N GLN A 6 35.72 42.61 -42.96
CA GLN A 6 34.32 42.40 -43.42
C GLN A 6 34.14 41.24 -44.42
N THR A 7 33.32 40.22 -44.15
CA THR A 7 31.86 40.32 -44.04
C THR A 7 31.27 39.00 -43.48
N ILE A 8 30.10 39.09 -42.80
CA ILE A 8 29.11 38.01 -42.48
C ILE A 8 29.48 37.17 -41.24
N ILE A 9 29.06 37.51 -40.01
CA ILE A 9 27.69 37.46 -39.45
C ILE A 9 26.88 36.28 -39.98
N PHE A 10 27.15 35.07 -39.46
CA PHE A 10 26.11 34.06 -39.30
C PHE A 10 26.53 33.03 -38.25
N LEU A 11 25.56 32.59 -37.45
CA LEU A 11 25.61 31.46 -36.52
C LEU A 11 26.10 31.72 -35.08
N PHE A 12 25.45 32.70 -34.45
CA PHE A 12 25.27 32.79 -33.00
C PHE A 12 24.06 31.94 -32.58
N THR A 13 24.12 30.60 -32.65
CA THR A 13 23.06 29.70 -32.14
C THR A 13 23.59 28.30 -31.79
N LEU A 14 24.44 28.19 -30.76
CA LEU A 14 24.77 26.89 -30.13
C LEU A 14 24.88 26.95 -28.59
N LEU A 15 24.16 27.87 -27.96
CA LEU A 15 24.03 27.94 -26.50
C LEU A 15 22.55 28.02 -26.12
N SER A 16 21.89 26.86 -25.99
CA SER A 16 20.80 26.60 -25.03
C SER A 16 19.99 25.35 -25.38
N LEU A 17 20.48 24.18 -24.98
CA LEU A 17 19.64 23.05 -24.56
C LEU A 17 20.25 22.65 -23.20
N PHE A 18 19.75 23.10 -22.04
CA PHE A 18 18.48 22.73 -21.41
C PHE A 18 18.13 21.25 -21.71
N SER A 19 18.03 20.34 -20.76
CA SER A 19 17.51 20.49 -19.41
C SER A 19 17.98 19.30 -18.56
N CYS A 20 18.54 19.55 -17.38
CA CYS A 20 18.47 18.56 -16.31
C CYS A 20 17.00 18.50 -15.89
N GLU A 21 16.28 17.48 -16.34
CA GLU A 21 15.11 17.02 -15.58
C GLU A 21 15.64 16.55 -14.22
N LYS A 22 15.53 17.43 -13.23
CA LYS A 22 15.33 16.96 -11.86
C LYS A 22 14.00 16.22 -11.90
N ASP A 23 14.06 14.90 -12.02
CA ASP A 23 12.96 13.99 -11.69
C ASP A 23 12.67 14.10 -10.18
N ASN A 24 12.04 15.21 -9.81
CA ASN A 24 11.15 15.27 -8.67
C ASN A 24 9.76 14.91 -9.20
N SER A 25 9.61 13.70 -9.74
CA SER A 25 8.30 13.09 -9.87
C SER A 25 7.85 12.69 -8.46
N ASN A 26 7.34 13.68 -7.71
CA ASN A 26 6.18 13.40 -6.88
C ASN A 26 5.06 13.05 -7.85
N SER A 27 5.10 11.83 -8.41
CA SER A 27 3.99 11.30 -9.18
C SER A 27 2.84 11.24 -8.19
N THR A 28 1.87 12.12 -8.35
CA THR A 28 0.58 12.02 -7.69
C THR A 28 0.02 10.65 -8.03
N LEU A 29 0.20 9.70 -7.11
CA LEU A 29 -0.41 8.37 -7.11
C LEU A 29 -1.92 8.56 -6.93
N THR A 30 -2.63 9.03 -7.96
CA THR A 30 -4.04 9.44 -7.85
C THR A 30 -4.96 8.73 -8.85
N ASN A 31 -4.48 7.73 -9.59
CA ASN A 31 -5.28 7.08 -10.65
C ASN A 31 -5.91 5.74 -10.24
N ASN A 32 -6.05 5.46 -8.94
CA ASN A 32 -6.57 4.18 -8.45
C ASN A 32 -5.92 2.97 -9.16
N ASN A 33 -4.61 3.04 -9.32
CA ASN A 33 -3.83 2.04 -10.03
C ASN A 33 -2.80 1.45 -9.08
N VAL A 34 -2.64 0.14 -9.14
CA VAL A 34 -1.55 -0.58 -8.49
C VAL A 34 -0.72 -1.31 -9.53
N THR A 35 0.59 -1.22 -9.37
CA THR A 35 1.57 -1.94 -10.18
C THR A 35 2.09 -3.11 -9.35
N TYR A 36 1.86 -4.33 -9.82
CA TYR A 36 2.46 -5.55 -9.28
C TYR A 36 3.35 -6.17 -10.35
N ASN A 37 4.64 -6.32 -10.07
CA ASN A 37 5.60 -6.91 -11.00
C ASN A 37 5.58 -6.27 -12.41
N ASN A 38 5.50 -4.94 -12.47
CA ASN A 38 5.36 -4.13 -13.69
C ASN A 38 4.04 -4.30 -14.48
N LEU A 39 3.10 -5.12 -13.99
CA LEU A 39 1.73 -5.17 -14.50
C LEU A 39 0.88 -4.15 -13.75
N GLN A 40 0.12 -3.35 -14.47
CA GLN A 40 -0.74 -2.32 -13.91
C GLN A 40 -2.20 -2.81 -13.84
N PHE A 41 -2.78 -2.69 -12.66
CA PHE A 41 -4.16 -3.03 -12.35
C PHE A 41 -4.91 -1.78 -11.94
N LYS A 42 -6.12 -1.60 -12.47
CA LYS A 42 -7.00 -0.50 -12.09
C LYS A 42 -7.94 -0.96 -10.99
N ILE A 43 -7.65 -0.53 -9.77
CA ILE A 43 -8.40 -0.88 -8.58
C ILE A 43 -9.73 -0.13 -8.58
N THR A 44 -10.81 -0.85 -8.31
CA THR A 44 -12.18 -0.31 -8.38
C THR A 44 -12.88 -0.36 -7.03
N LYS A 45 -12.54 -1.32 -6.16
CA LYS A 45 -13.21 -1.52 -4.88
C LYS A 45 -12.23 -1.64 -3.72
N GLY A 46 -12.69 -1.19 -2.55
CA GLY A 46 -12.10 -1.45 -1.26
C GLY A 46 -13.15 -1.88 -0.25
N ILE A 47 -12.76 -2.71 0.70
CA ILE A 47 -13.53 -3.06 1.91
C ILE A 47 -12.58 -3.05 3.10
N PHE A 48 -13.14 -2.96 4.29
CA PHE A 48 -12.38 -3.20 5.51
C PHE A 48 -13.20 -4.02 6.52
N ILE A 49 -12.50 -4.67 7.45
CA ILE A 49 -13.09 -5.35 8.61
C ILE A 49 -12.56 -4.67 9.86
N ASP A 50 -13.45 -4.30 10.78
CA ASP A 50 -13.11 -3.77 12.09
C ASP A 50 -12.98 -4.90 13.12
N TYR A 51 -11.76 -5.17 13.58
CA TYR A 51 -11.49 -6.14 14.65
C TYR A 51 -11.39 -5.50 16.03
N GLY A 52 -11.50 -4.18 16.13
CA GLY A 52 -11.44 -3.45 17.38
C GLY A 52 -10.04 -3.41 17.98
N ALA A 53 -10.00 -3.34 19.30
CA ALA A 53 -8.77 -3.08 20.04
C ALA A 53 -7.98 -4.36 20.37
N SER A 54 -6.66 -4.32 20.19
CA SER A 54 -5.72 -5.43 20.33
C SER A 54 -4.61 -5.13 21.36
N CYS A 55 -3.97 -6.17 21.91
CA CYS A 55 -2.96 -6.06 22.97
C CYS A 55 -1.62 -6.65 22.51
N TYR A 56 -0.58 -5.81 22.40
CA TYR A 56 0.78 -6.22 22.00
C TYR A 56 1.82 -6.16 23.11
N TYR A 57 1.52 -5.47 24.20
CA TYR A 57 2.32 -5.42 25.42
C TYR A 57 1.42 -5.02 26.59
N GLY A 58 1.84 -5.38 27.78
CA GLY A 58 1.10 -5.28 29.02
C GLY A 58 -0.05 -6.28 29.07
N ASN A 59 -1.10 -5.86 29.78
CA ASN A 59 -2.33 -6.62 29.97
C ASN A 59 -3.57 -5.83 29.56
N THR A 60 -3.40 -4.76 28.77
CA THR A 60 -4.47 -3.90 28.29
C THR A 60 -4.27 -3.61 26.82
N ASN A 61 -5.36 -3.41 26.09
CA ASN A 61 -5.28 -3.05 24.67
C ASN A 61 -4.40 -1.81 24.45
N THR A 62 -3.59 -1.87 23.41
CA THR A 62 -2.58 -0.86 23.05
C THR A 62 -2.75 -0.37 21.61
N HIS A 63 -3.41 -1.15 20.76
CA HIS A 63 -3.59 -0.88 19.35
C HIS A 63 -5.05 -1.10 18.93
N TYR A 64 -5.36 -0.69 17.71
CA TYR A 64 -6.65 -0.86 17.06
C TYR A 64 -6.46 -1.39 15.65
N ASN A 65 -7.19 -2.44 15.34
CA ASN A 65 -6.97 -3.32 14.21
C ASN A 65 -8.05 -3.15 13.15
N TYR A 66 -7.63 -2.82 11.92
CA TYR A 66 -8.45 -3.03 10.71
C TYR A 66 -7.72 -3.94 9.73
N ASP A 67 -8.49 -4.80 9.06
CA ASP A 67 -8.07 -5.47 7.84
C ASP A 67 -8.61 -4.72 6.63
N PHE A 68 -7.77 -4.44 5.65
CA PHE A 68 -8.14 -3.81 4.38
C PHE A 68 -7.99 -4.79 3.23
N PHE A 69 -8.97 -4.78 2.32
CA PHE A 69 -8.86 -5.44 1.03
C PHE A 69 -9.14 -4.45 -0.08
N ILE A 70 -8.38 -4.54 -1.18
CA ILE A 70 -8.68 -3.83 -2.43
C ILE A 70 -8.56 -4.76 -3.62
N THR A 71 -9.35 -4.52 -4.66
CA THR A 71 -9.37 -5.33 -5.88
C THR A 71 -9.80 -4.51 -7.10
N ASP A 72 -9.50 -5.03 -8.29
CA ASP A 72 -10.00 -4.53 -9.57
C ASP A 72 -11.39 -5.07 -9.96
N GLY A 73 -11.88 -6.11 -9.27
CA GLY A 73 -13.21 -6.68 -9.51
C GLY A 73 -14.18 -6.55 -8.33
N ASP A 74 -14.79 -7.66 -7.92
CA ASP A 74 -15.92 -7.71 -6.98
C ASP A 74 -15.62 -8.58 -5.77
N PHE A 75 -15.99 -8.11 -4.57
CA PHE A 75 -16.06 -8.95 -3.37
C PHE A 75 -17.33 -9.81 -3.41
N ILE A 76 -17.20 -11.09 -3.11
CA ILE A 76 -18.31 -12.03 -2.98
C ILE A 76 -18.52 -12.31 -1.50
N SER A 77 -19.74 -12.05 -1.01
CA SER A 77 -20.12 -12.31 0.37
C SER A 77 -21.20 -13.37 0.48
N ASP A 78 -21.26 -14.06 1.62
CA ASP A 78 -22.39 -14.94 1.96
C ASP A 78 -23.64 -14.13 2.36
N ALA A 79 -24.73 -14.83 2.70
CA ALA A 79 -25.97 -14.19 3.13
C ALA A 79 -25.87 -13.41 4.45
N ASN A 80 -24.81 -13.64 5.23
CA ASN A 80 -24.53 -12.93 6.49
C ASN A 80 -23.60 -11.72 6.28
N GLY A 81 -23.10 -11.51 5.06
CA GLY A 81 -22.18 -10.42 4.73
C GLY A 81 -20.69 -10.78 4.92
N ASN A 82 -20.36 -12.03 5.23
CA ASN A 82 -18.95 -12.45 5.37
C ASN A 82 -18.28 -12.54 4.00
N LEU A 83 -17.05 -12.07 3.86
CA LEU A 83 -16.26 -12.28 2.65
C LEU A 83 -15.98 -13.78 2.45
N ILE A 84 -16.40 -14.34 1.32
CA ILE A 84 -16.13 -15.74 0.99
C ILE A 84 -15.17 -15.88 -0.19
N ASP A 85 -15.12 -14.89 -1.08
CA ASP A 85 -14.27 -14.93 -2.27
C ASP A 85 -14.15 -13.52 -2.91
N VAL A 86 -13.25 -13.39 -3.89
CA VAL A 86 -13.04 -12.18 -4.67
C VAL A 86 -12.97 -12.54 -6.15
N LYS A 87 -13.68 -11.80 -7.00
CA LYS A 87 -13.50 -11.83 -8.46
C LYS A 87 -12.56 -10.70 -8.87
N GLY A 88 -11.62 -10.98 -9.76
CA GLY A 88 -10.68 -9.98 -10.26
C GLY A 88 -9.35 -10.62 -10.61
N ASP A 89 -8.45 -9.84 -11.18
CA ASP A 89 -7.10 -10.32 -11.52
C ASP A 89 -6.12 -10.10 -10.35
N ILE A 90 -6.48 -9.22 -9.41
CA ILE A 90 -5.68 -8.91 -8.21
C ILE A 90 -6.54 -8.64 -6.98
N VAL A 91 -6.08 -9.14 -5.82
CA VAL A 91 -6.49 -8.62 -4.50
C VAL A 91 -5.26 -8.35 -3.65
N ILE A 92 -5.29 -7.22 -2.94
CA ILE A 92 -4.27 -6.85 -1.96
C ILE A 92 -4.95 -6.80 -0.60
N TYR A 93 -4.43 -7.58 0.33
CA TYR A 93 -4.83 -7.61 1.73
C TYR A 93 -3.77 -6.95 2.61
N ALA A 94 -4.23 -6.22 3.63
CA ALA A 94 -3.37 -5.68 4.67
C ALA A 94 -4.05 -5.68 6.04
N TYR A 95 -3.46 -6.39 7.00
CA TYR A 95 -3.76 -6.31 8.42
C TYR A 95 -2.96 -5.17 9.03
N LEU A 96 -3.65 -4.14 9.49
CA LEU A 96 -3.04 -2.91 9.98
C LEU A 96 -3.38 -2.65 11.45
N GLU A 97 -2.32 -2.45 12.24
CA GLU A 97 -2.43 -2.11 13.66
C GLU A 97 -2.07 -0.65 13.87
N SER A 98 -3.06 0.16 14.21
CA SER A 98 -2.88 1.57 14.51
C SER A 98 -2.56 1.76 16.00
N PHE A 99 -1.71 2.73 16.32
CA PHE A 99 -1.34 2.98 17.71
C PHE A 99 -2.47 3.67 18.48
N GLY A 100 -2.82 3.13 19.65
CA GLY A 100 -3.93 3.56 20.48
C GLY A 100 -5.13 2.61 20.35
N LYS A 101 -5.99 2.59 21.36
CA LYS A 101 -7.01 1.54 21.55
C LYS A 101 -8.46 2.01 21.39
N ASP A 102 -8.69 3.31 21.21
CA ASP A 102 -10.04 3.87 21.24
C ASP A 102 -10.70 3.87 19.85
N SER A 103 -9.90 4.04 18.80
CA SER A 103 -10.33 4.01 17.41
C SER A 103 -9.15 3.75 16.48
N PHE A 104 -9.44 3.26 15.27
CA PHE A 104 -8.44 3.19 14.21
C PHE A 104 -7.90 4.58 13.84
N LYS A 105 -6.59 4.70 13.62
CA LYS A 105 -5.93 5.96 13.22
C LYS A 105 -5.19 5.81 11.92
N THR A 106 -5.50 6.64 10.93
CA THR A 106 -4.74 6.69 9.68
C THR A 106 -3.32 7.21 9.89
N GLY A 107 -2.41 6.86 8.97
CA GLY A 107 -0.98 7.16 9.10
C GLY A 107 -0.13 6.29 8.18
N THR A 108 1.17 6.22 8.48
CA THR A 108 2.09 5.31 7.79
C THR A 108 2.38 4.10 8.65
N TYR A 109 2.23 2.93 8.06
CA TYR A 109 2.42 1.61 8.65
C TYR A 109 3.64 0.99 8.00
N THR A 110 4.49 0.39 8.83
CA THR A 110 5.69 -0.32 8.39
C THR A 110 5.56 -1.80 8.70
N CYS A 111 6.13 -2.66 7.86
CA CYS A 111 6.19 -4.09 8.15
C CYS A 111 6.95 -4.33 9.46
N ILE A 112 6.41 -5.20 10.30
CA ILE A 112 7.06 -5.65 11.52
C ILE A 112 7.22 -7.17 11.47
N ASP A 113 8.36 -7.66 11.94
CA ASP A 113 8.58 -9.10 12.06
C ASP A 113 8.07 -9.56 13.41
N SER A 114 6.93 -10.26 13.48
CA SER A 114 6.35 -10.81 14.71
C SER A 114 6.78 -12.25 15.01
N SER A 115 7.62 -12.86 14.16
CA SER A 115 7.94 -14.30 14.23
C SER A 115 8.64 -14.75 15.51
N THR A 116 9.27 -13.82 16.23
CA THR A 116 10.01 -14.07 17.48
C THR A 116 9.36 -13.41 18.71
N ASP A 117 8.11 -12.94 18.62
CA ASP A 117 7.47 -12.19 19.71
C ASP A 117 7.25 -13.02 20.97
N ASN A 118 7.03 -14.32 20.81
CA ASN A 118 6.91 -15.28 21.90
C ASN A 118 8.19 -15.42 22.75
N GLU A 119 9.33 -14.96 22.24
CA GLU A 119 10.62 -14.95 22.94
C GLU A 119 10.89 -13.62 23.67
N LEU A 120 10.05 -12.61 23.45
CA LEU A 120 10.22 -11.28 24.01
C LEU A 120 9.45 -11.15 25.33
N ASN A 121 10.08 -10.49 26.31
CA ASN A 121 9.37 -10.06 27.51
C ASN A 121 8.58 -8.77 27.27
N ASP A 122 7.74 -8.40 28.24
CA ASP A 122 6.86 -7.24 28.15
C ASP A 122 7.57 -5.91 27.85
N THR A 123 8.75 -5.70 28.45
CA THR A 123 9.54 -4.48 28.22
C THR A 123 10.09 -4.42 26.79
N GLN A 124 10.47 -5.57 26.24
CA GLN A 124 10.93 -5.68 24.85
C GLN A 124 9.77 -5.49 23.87
N LEU A 125 8.62 -6.11 24.12
CA LEU A 125 7.40 -5.91 23.33
C LEU A 125 6.95 -4.45 23.36
N LYS A 126 6.95 -3.82 24.53
CA LYS A 126 6.64 -2.39 24.66
C LYS A 126 7.60 -1.54 23.83
N THR A 127 8.91 -1.77 23.92
CA THR A 127 9.90 -1.05 23.09
C THR A 127 9.66 -1.26 21.59
N LYS A 128 9.22 -2.45 21.22
CA LYS A 128 8.93 -2.83 19.84
C LYS A 128 7.68 -2.16 19.29
N TYR A 129 6.61 -2.06 20.06
CA TYR A 129 5.27 -1.67 19.58
C TYR A 129 4.77 -0.30 20.05
N GLU A 130 5.25 0.22 21.18
CA GLU A 130 4.74 1.48 21.75
C GLU A 130 4.91 2.65 20.77
N ASN A 131 3.82 3.42 20.60
CA ASN A 131 3.71 4.57 19.70
C ASN A 131 3.98 4.25 18.21
N LYS A 132 3.81 3.00 17.77
CA LYS A 132 4.05 2.60 16.37
C LYS A 132 2.80 2.00 15.75
N SER A 133 2.60 2.31 14.47
CA SER A 133 1.58 1.67 13.65
C SER A 133 2.28 0.77 12.63
N PHE A 134 1.78 -0.44 12.44
CA PHE A 134 2.50 -1.48 11.72
C PHE A 134 1.60 -2.39 10.92
N ILE A 135 2.20 -3.01 9.92
CA ILE A 135 1.60 -4.05 9.08
C ILE A 135 1.94 -5.37 9.77
N MET A 136 0.94 -6.06 10.32
CA MET A 136 1.15 -7.37 10.95
C MET A 136 1.27 -8.46 9.90
N ASP A 137 0.37 -8.42 8.92
CA ASP A 137 0.37 -9.31 7.77
C ASP A 137 -0.17 -8.54 6.56
N ALA A 138 0.33 -8.90 5.38
CA ALA A 138 -0.16 -8.38 4.13
C ALA A 138 0.26 -9.33 3.02
N TYR A 139 -0.58 -9.44 2.00
CA TYR A 139 -0.30 -10.29 0.87
C TYR A 139 -0.99 -9.81 -0.39
N VAL A 140 -0.50 -10.32 -1.52
CA VAL A 140 -1.14 -10.16 -2.81
C VAL A 140 -1.52 -11.52 -3.33
N ILE A 141 -2.74 -11.62 -3.85
CA ILE A 141 -3.16 -12.76 -4.66
C ILE A 141 -3.35 -12.23 -6.09
N THR A 142 -2.74 -12.92 -7.04
CA THR A 142 -2.96 -12.72 -8.46
C THR A 142 -3.23 -14.07 -9.11
N ASP A 143 -4.12 -14.10 -10.07
CA ASP A 143 -4.26 -15.23 -10.98
C ASP A 143 -4.65 -14.72 -12.37
N GLU A 144 -3.77 -14.96 -13.34
CA GLU A 144 -3.93 -14.53 -14.73
C GLU A 144 -5.15 -15.19 -15.42
N ASN A 145 -5.75 -16.21 -14.78
CA ASN A 145 -6.94 -16.93 -15.27
C ASN A 145 -8.19 -16.73 -14.37
N ALA A 146 -8.11 -16.01 -13.26
CA ALA A 146 -9.17 -15.90 -12.26
C ALA A 146 -10.27 -14.90 -12.64
N LYS A 147 -11.07 -15.23 -13.66
CA LYS A 147 -12.27 -14.42 -13.97
C LYS A 147 -13.42 -14.64 -12.99
N GLU A 148 -13.42 -15.76 -12.28
CA GLU A 148 -14.55 -16.23 -11.46
C GLU A 148 -14.24 -16.22 -9.96
N SER A 149 -12.98 -16.40 -9.57
CA SER A 149 -12.57 -16.62 -8.16
C SER A 149 -11.07 -16.49 -7.97
N LEU A 150 -10.64 -15.69 -6.99
CA LEU A 150 -9.25 -15.58 -6.54
C LEU A 150 -8.96 -16.49 -5.34
N SER A 151 -9.95 -17.20 -4.79
CA SER A 151 -9.76 -18.15 -3.68
C SER A 151 -8.73 -19.26 -3.96
N THR A 152 -8.45 -19.54 -5.24
CA THR A 152 -7.45 -20.54 -5.68
C THR A 152 -6.12 -19.91 -6.11
N GLY A 153 -6.05 -18.58 -6.17
CA GLY A 153 -4.86 -17.86 -6.59
C GLY A 153 -3.70 -18.04 -5.61
N LYS A 154 -2.48 -17.89 -6.12
CA LYS A 154 -1.29 -17.98 -5.28
C LYS A 154 -1.15 -16.72 -4.42
N GLN A 155 -1.20 -16.90 -3.11
CA GLN A 155 -0.85 -15.85 -2.15
C GLN A 155 0.67 -15.64 -2.11
N VAL A 156 1.09 -14.37 -2.19
CA VAL A 156 2.48 -13.95 -2.00
C VAL A 156 2.53 -12.93 -0.87
N LEU A 157 3.17 -13.32 0.24
CA LEU A 157 3.27 -12.47 1.43
C LEU A 157 4.21 -11.28 1.20
N VAL A 158 3.91 -10.20 1.91
CA VAL A 158 4.77 -9.00 2.01
C VAL A 158 5.94 -9.29 2.94
N LYS A 159 7.14 -8.90 2.52
CA LYS A 159 8.39 -9.01 3.28
C LYS A 159 8.75 -7.71 3.99
N SER A 160 8.57 -6.59 3.32
CA SER A 160 8.97 -5.26 3.81
C SER A 160 8.27 -4.16 3.03
N GLY A 161 8.32 -2.94 3.56
CA GLY A 161 7.78 -1.75 2.90
C GLY A 161 6.79 -1.01 3.79
N THR A 162 6.01 -0.14 3.16
CA THR A 162 5.06 0.74 3.83
C THR A 162 3.69 0.76 3.19
N ILE A 163 2.68 0.94 4.04
CA ILE A 163 1.33 1.31 3.65
C ILE A 163 1.03 2.68 4.27
N THR A 164 0.61 3.64 3.47
CA THR A 164 0.14 4.93 3.97
C THR A 164 -1.36 5.04 3.77
N LEU A 165 -2.08 5.24 4.86
CA LEU A 165 -3.51 5.53 4.88
C LEU A 165 -3.76 7.00 5.18
N ALA A 166 -4.72 7.58 4.46
CA ALA A 166 -5.27 8.90 4.71
C ALA A 166 -6.79 8.88 4.56
N GLY A 167 -7.47 9.89 5.08
CA GLY A 167 -8.93 9.98 5.05
C GLY A 167 -9.58 9.50 6.36
N ILE A 168 -10.89 9.33 6.31
CA ILE A 168 -11.74 8.92 7.43
C ILE A 168 -12.84 8.01 6.90
N GLN A 169 -13.35 7.11 7.72
CA GLN A 169 -14.41 6.18 7.30
C GLN A 169 -15.62 6.93 6.72
N PRO A 170 -16.22 6.44 5.61
CA PRO A 170 -15.79 5.26 4.84
C PRO A 170 -14.80 5.58 3.70
N ASN A 171 -14.35 6.84 3.56
CA ASN A 171 -13.53 7.29 2.45
C ASN A 171 -12.04 7.32 2.82
N PHE A 172 -11.29 6.34 2.32
CA PHE A 172 -9.84 6.26 2.52
C PHE A 172 -9.06 6.45 1.23
N THR A 173 -7.81 6.85 1.39
CA THR A 173 -6.76 6.67 0.39
C THR A 173 -5.72 5.74 0.99
N ILE A 174 -5.52 4.57 0.39
CA ILE A 174 -4.47 3.63 0.75
C ILE A 174 -3.39 3.66 -0.33
N THR A 175 -2.14 3.80 0.08
CA THR A 175 -0.97 3.87 -0.80
C THR A 175 0.02 2.80 -0.40
N TYR A 176 0.54 2.06 -1.38
CA TYR A 176 1.44 0.94 -1.19
C TYR A 176 2.82 1.26 -1.76
N ASP A 177 3.86 0.93 -0.99
CA ASP A 177 5.23 0.71 -1.48
C ASP A 177 5.79 -0.52 -0.77
N LEU A 178 5.56 -1.70 -1.36
CA LEU A 178 5.81 -2.99 -0.74
C LEU A 178 6.77 -3.85 -1.56
N ILE A 179 7.51 -4.69 -0.85
CA ILE A 179 8.37 -5.74 -1.39
C ILE A 179 7.87 -7.08 -0.86
N LEU A 180 7.61 -8.03 -1.75
CA LEU A 180 7.10 -9.35 -1.42
C LEU A 180 8.22 -10.37 -1.14
N LEU A 181 7.87 -11.53 -0.58
CA LEU A 181 8.82 -12.62 -0.31
C LEU A 181 9.51 -13.14 -1.58
N ASP A 182 8.85 -13.08 -2.74
CA ASP A 182 9.44 -13.44 -4.04
C ASP A 182 10.22 -12.29 -4.70
N ASN A 183 10.47 -11.20 -3.95
CA ASN A 183 11.15 -9.97 -4.37
C ASN A 183 10.45 -9.13 -5.45
N LYS A 184 9.20 -9.47 -5.80
CA LYS A 184 8.36 -8.55 -6.58
C LYS A 184 7.95 -7.35 -5.73
N THR A 185 7.54 -6.29 -6.40
CA THR A 185 7.08 -5.06 -5.75
C THR A 185 5.60 -4.81 -6.04
N VAL A 186 4.94 -4.17 -5.07
CA VAL A 186 3.58 -3.63 -5.20
C VAL A 186 3.66 -2.14 -4.92
N LYS A 187 3.34 -1.32 -5.92
CA LYS A 187 3.36 0.15 -5.79
C LYS A 187 2.11 0.75 -6.37
N GLY A 188 1.48 1.67 -5.68
CA GLY A 188 0.25 2.25 -6.18
C GLY A 188 -0.60 2.87 -5.10
N SER A 189 -1.81 3.24 -5.47
CA SER A 189 -2.79 3.72 -4.51
C SER A 189 -4.20 3.40 -4.96
N TYR A 190 -5.11 3.40 -4.00
CA TYR A 190 -6.54 3.43 -4.22
C TYR A 190 -7.17 4.47 -3.30
N LYS A 191 -7.98 5.35 -3.88
CA LYS A 191 -8.83 6.31 -3.20
C LYS A 191 -10.27 6.00 -3.53
N GLY A 192 -11.07 5.73 -2.51
CA GLY A 192 -12.47 5.38 -2.70
C GLY A 192 -13.20 5.18 -1.39
N ASP A 193 -14.43 4.71 -1.54
CA ASP A 193 -15.24 4.21 -0.45
C ASP A 193 -14.76 2.81 -0.07
N PHE A 194 -14.67 2.55 1.22
CA PHE A 194 -14.41 1.23 1.78
C PHE A 194 -15.64 0.81 2.58
N SER A 195 -16.38 -0.16 2.05
CA SER A 195 -17.51 -0.73 2.78
C SER A 195 -17.00 -1.59 3.92
N GLU A 196 -17.58 -1.40 5.11
CA GLU A 196 -17.32 -2.24 6.26
C GLU A 196 -17.98 -3.61 6.06
N LEU A 197 -17.22 -4.68 6.25
CA LEU A 197 -17.77 -6.02 6.37
C LEU A 197 -17.93 -6.40 7.84
N ALA A 198 -18.94 -7.21 8.12
CA ALA A 198 -19.13 -7.77 9.45
C ALA A 198 -17.93 -8.66 9.82
N ASN A 199 -17.53 -8.56 11.10
CA ASN A 199 -16.58 -9.43 11.77
C ASN A 199 -17.31 -10.50 12.59
#